data_AF-A0AAW5ZWP2-F1
#
_entry.id   AF-A0AAW5ZWP2-F1
#
_cell.length_a   1.000
_cell.length_b   1.000
_cell.length_c   1.000
_cell.angle_alpha   90.00
_cell.angle_beta   90.00
_cell.angle_gamma   90.00
#
_symmetry.space_group_name_H-M   'P 1'
#
loop_
_entity.id
_entity.type
_entity.pdbx_description
1 polymer ?
#
loop_
_entity_poly.entity_id
_entity_poly.type
_entity_poly.pdbx_seq_one_letter_code
_entity_poly.pdbx_strand_id
1 'polypeptide(L)'
;MSPWWLWCLVFATFNLPTVGFLAAVPFGMRLNDMLKEKAPDGSATDATSYSRVSGALGAIMVTSFFWATGNMVLGLTLRGDVSEVKSLLDAVSVFFLIGSALFLPYAFNQLKTLFPWGANAAAAIAQANAGAALAPPLALQSGGCAPTRLVIGNLSSVSDGALSAALAAIQIQINRDFQPEWGATTILASQRMKSPQSPVQIDAAQDAIIYLGDKAQDPSDGIDGLFGHHALTNPGVPFGFVFLDACAQRNLDWSVILSHEILELLADPNAITRVVGPDPKNPRAPDVSFELEVCDATEMDCYSVGTVKVSNFVTQRYFGRNGRSAATNICRLPLAPFSARPGGYAQYHDSDGGIQILDGNHVSQGQLGARAMMGKGRRNARRAAATAPAEKQTLGEVL
;
A
#
# COMPACT_ATOMS: atom_id res chain seq x y z
N MET A 1 34.88 20.15 -35.70
CA MET A 1 34.98 18.69 -35.85
C MET A 1 35.71 18.16 -34.64
N SER A 2 35.05 17.38 -33.77
CA SER A 2 35.74 16.71 -32.66
C SER A 2 36.85 15.82 -33.22
N PRO A 3 38.08 15.84 -32.69
CA PRO A 3 39.14 15.04 -33.26
C PRO A 3 38.85 13.55 -33.03
N TRP A 4 38.91 12.76 -34.10
CA TRP A 4 38.57 11.33 -34.13
C TRP A 4 39.32 10.49 -33.07
N TRP A 5 40.52 10.92 -32.65
CA TRP A 5 41.29 10.26 -31.59
C TRP A 5 40.61 10.31 -30.22
N LEU A 6 39.78 11.33 -29.95
CA LEU A 6 39.01 11.45 -28.71
C LEU A 6 37.96 10.34 -28.61
N TRP A 7 37.37 9.96 -29.75
CA TRP A 7 36.42 8.86 -29.85
C TRP A 7 37.12 7.54 -29.57
N CYS A 8 38.28 7.31 -30.18
CA CYS A 8 39.08 6.12 -29.93
C CYS A 8 39.47 6.01 -28.45
N LEU A 9 39.83 7.13 -27.80
CA LEU A 9 40.19 7.15 -26.38
C LEU A 9 39.00 6.80 -25.47
N VAL A 10 37.82 7.38 -25.71
CA VAL A 10 36.61 7.11 -24.90
C VAL A 10 36.13 5.66 -25.08
N PHE A 11 36.09 5.16 -26.32
CA PHE A 11 35.74 3.76 -26.56
C PHE A 11 36.78 2.80 -25.99
N ALA A 12 38.08 3.09 -26.12
CA ALA A 12 39.13 2.25 -25.56
C ALA A 12 39.09 2.20 -24.03
N THR A 13 38.92 3.34 -23.35
CA THR A 13 38.83 3.40 -21.89
C THR A 13 37.61 2.67 -21.34
N PHE A 14 36.48 2.69 -22.04
CA PHE A 14 35.29 1.94 -21.65
C PHE A 14 35.40 0.42 -21.92
N ASN A 15 35.97 0.03 -23.08
CA ASN A 15 35.93 -1.37 -23.53
C ASN A 15 37.15 -2.20 -23.10
N LEU A 16 38.35 -1.61 -23.04
CA LEU A 16 39.58 -2.35 -22.72
C LEU A 16 39.58 -3.00 -21.32
N PRO A 17 39.05 -2.37 -20.26
CA PRO A 17 38.96 -3.02 -18.95
C PRO A 17 38.06 -4.27 -18.97
N THR A 18 36.95 -4.22 -19.71
CA THR A 18 36.03 -5.35 -19.83
C THR A 18 36.63 -6.49 -20.65
N VAL A 19 37.28 -6.17 -21.78
CA VAL A 19 38.02 -7.17 -22.57
C VAL A 19 39.17 -7.75 -21.76
N GLY A 20 39.90 -6.91 -21.03
CA GLY A 20 40.99 -7.33 -20.14
C GLY A 20 40.50 -8.24 -19.02
N PHE A 21 39.37 -7.92 -18.39
CA PHE A 21 38.73 -8.79 -17.40
C PHE A 21 38.32 -10.13 -18.01
N LEU A 22 37.63 -10.13 -19.15
CA LEU A 22 37.23 -11.38 -19.83
C LEU A 22 38.42 -12.24 -20.28
N ALA A 23 39.53 -11.62 -20.69
CA ALA A 23 40.76 -12.32 -21.06
C ALA A 23 41.57 -12.79 -19.83
N ALA A 24 41.46 -12.09 -18.70
CA ALA A 24 42.17 -12.39 -17.46
C ALA A 24 41.41 -13.34 -16.53
N VAL A 25 40.11 -13.56 -16.74
CA VAL A 25 39.38 -14.63 -16.05
C VAL A 25 39.93 -15.98 -16.56
N PRO A 26 40.63 -16.75 -15.73
CA PRO A 26 41.01 -18.10 -16.14
C PRO A 26 39.70 -18.89 -16.31
N PHE A 27 39.52 -19.58 -17.45
CA PHE A 27 38.49 -20.60 -17.62
C PHE A 27 38.81 -21.81 -16.72
N GLY A 28 38.94 -21.58 -15.42
CA GLY A 28 39.38 -22.53 -14.40
C GLY A 28 38.29 -23.50 -13.95
N MET A 29 37.08 -23.36 -14.47
CA MET A 29 36.01 -24.34 -14.33
C MET A 29 35.51 -24.68 -15.72
N ARG A 30 35.46 -25.96 -16.08
CA ARG A 30 34.88 -26.37 -17.36
C ARG A 30 33.42 -25.92 -17.33
N LEU A 31 32.99 -25.16 -18.35
CA LEU A 31 31.60 -24.68 -18.47
C LEU A 31 30.59 -25.83 -18.24
N ASN A 32 30.96 -27.03 -18.67
CA ASN A 32 30.21 -28.26 -18.45
C ASN A 32 29.92 -28.56 -16.97
N ASP A 33 30.86 -28.28 -16.06
CA ASP A 33 30.72 -28.53 -14.62
C ASP A 33 29.82 -27.48 -13.93
N MET A 34 29.76 -26.26 -14.46
CA MET A 34 28.84 -25.22 -13.98
C MET A 34 27.39 -25.49 -14.40
N LEU A 35 27.21 -26.16 -15.54
CA LEU A 35 25.90 -26.46 -16.13
C LEU A 35 25.28 -27.75 -15.59
N LYS A 36 26.02 -28.60 -14.88
CA LYS A 36 25.53 -29.85 -14.27
C LYS A 36 24.68 -29.61 -13.01
N GLU A 37 23.69 -30.48 -12.73
CA GLU A 37 22.94 -30.45 -11.47
C GLU A 37 23.83 -30.82 -10.27
N LYS A 38 23.56 -30.21 -9.12
CA LYS A 38 24.18 -30.62 -7.85
C LYS A 38 23.16 -31.43 -7.06
N ALA A 39 23.59 -32.56 -6.52
CA ALA A 39 22.79 -33.35 -5.60
C ALA A 39 22.54 -32.57 -4.29
N PRO A 40 21.58 -32.98 -3.44
CA PRO A 40 21.26 -32.28 -2.19
C PRO A 40 22.44 -32.15 -1.21
N ASP A 41 23.45 -33.00 -1.35
CA ASP A 41 24.71 -32.97 -0.58
C ASP A 41 25.79 -32.08 -1.22
N GLY A 42 25.50 -31.45 -2.36
CA GLY A 42 26.41 -30.57 -3.10
C GLY A 42 27.33 -31.27 -4.10
N SER A 43 27.27 -32.60 -4.23
CA SER A 43 28.08 -33.36 -5.20
C SER A 43 27.60 -33.14 -6.64
N ALA A 44 28.53 -33.16 -7.61
CA ALA A 44 28.20 -32.95 -9.01
C ALA A 44 27.53 -34.20 -9.61
N THR A 45 26.39 -34.04 -10.25
CA THR A 45 25.73 -35.10 -11.03
C THR A 45 26.11 -34.99 -12.50
N ASP A 46 26.02 -36.08 -13.27
CA ASP A 46 26.33 -36.03 -14.72
C ASP A 46 25.19 -35.46 -15.59
N ALA A 47 24.07 -35.06 -14.99
CA ALA A 47 22.93 -34.49 -15.71
C ALA A 47 23.08 -32.96 -15.87
N THR A 48 22.92 -32.47 -17.11
CA THR A 48 22.94 -31.03 -17.41
C THR A 48 21.64 -30.38 -16.93
N SER A 49 21.74 -29.35 -16.10
CA SER A 49 20.59 -28.63 -15.54
C SER A 49 20.04 -27.62 -16.55
N TYR A 50 18.80 -27.84 -17.00
CA TYR A 50 18.11 -26.93 -17.90
C TYR A 50 18.01 -25.50 -17.33
N SER A 51 17.76 -25.38 -16.02
CA SER A 51 17.66 -24.08 -15.34
C SER A 51 19.00 -23.33 -15.29
N ARG A 52 20.14 -24.04 -15.20
CA ARG A 52 21.46 -23.40 -15.19
C ARG A 52 21.90 -22.99 -16.58
N VAL A 53 21.57 -23.80 -17.59
CA VAL A 53 21.79 -23.46 -19.01
C VAL A 53 20.96 -22.22 -19.39
N SER A 54 19.67 -22.20 -19.05
CA SER A 54 18.82 -21.03 -19.32
C SER A 54 19.26 -19.79 -18.55
N GLY A 55 19.72 -19.95 -17.30
CA GLY A 55 20.27 -18.85 -16.49
C GLY A 55 21.57 -18.28 -17.07
N ALA A 56 22.48 -19.14 -17.52
CA ALA A 56 23.74 -18.72 -18.16
C ALA A 56 23.48 -18.00 -19.49
N LEU A 57 22.57 -18.51 -20.32
CA LEU A 57 22.16 -17.84 -21.55
C LEU A 57 21.51 -16.47 -21.27
N GLY A 58 20.64 -16.40 -20.26
CA GLY A 58 20.03 -15.14 -19.82
C GLY A 58 21.06 -14.11 -19.37
N ALA A 59 22.05 -14.51 -18.57
CA ALA A 59 23.12 -13.64 -18.11
C ALA A 59 23.99 -13.10 -19.27
N ILE A 60 24.30 -13.95 -20.26
CA ILE A 60 25.03 -13.55 -21.47
C ILE A 60 24.21 -12.52 -22.27
N MET A 61 22.92 -12.77 -22.47
CA MET A 61 22.04 -11.86 -23.22
C MET A 61 21.93 -10.50 -22.53
N VAL A 62 21.70 -10.46 -21.22
CA VAL A 62 21.57 -9.21 -20.46
C VAL A 62 22.88 -8.43 -20.45
N THR A 63 24.00 -9.10 -20.19
CA THR A 63 25.33 -8.47 -20.22
C THR A 63 25.65 -7.88 -21.60
N SER A 64 25.36 -8.63 -22.66
CA SER A 64 25.57 -8.19 -24.05
C SER A 64 24.69 -6.99 -24.40
N PHE A 65 23.44 -6.99 -23.93
CA PHE A 65 22.51 -5.90 -24.16
C PHE A 65 22.96 -4.58 -23.51
N PHE A 66 23.37 -4.63 -22.24
CA PHE A 66 23.85 -3.43 -21.53
C PHE A 66 25.15 -2.91 -22.12
N TRP A 67 26.06 -3.82 -22.52
CA TRP A 67 27.28 -3.42 -23.19
C TRP A 67 27.00 -2.74 -24.55
N ALA A 68 26.13 -3.32 -25.38
CA ALA A 68 25.75 -2.71 -26.65
C ALA A 68 25.09 -1.33 -26.47
N THR A 69 24.15 -1.23 -25.52
CA THR A 69 23.45 0.02 -25.19
C THR A 69 24.42 1.09 -24.69
N GLY A 70 25.37 0.73 -23.83
CA GLY A 70 26.42 1.65 -23.36
C GLY A 70 27.26 2.21 -24.51
N ASN A 71 27.66 1.38 -25.48
CA ASN A 71 28.38 1.86 -26.66
C ASN A 71 27.53 2.78 -27.56
N MET A 72 26.23 2.50 -27.70
CA MET A 72 25.30 3.38 -28.44
C MET A 72 25.16 4.75 -27.77
N VAL A 73 25.00 4.77 -26.44
CA VAL A 73 24.92 6.02 -25.66
C VAL A 73 26.21 6.82 -25.80
N LEU A 74 27.38 6.18 -25.68
CA LEU A 74 28.67 6.84 -25.90
C LEU A 74 28.78 7.41 -27.32
N GLY A 75 28.38 6.65 -28.34
CA GLY A 75 28.38 7.09 -29.74
C GLY A 75 27.47 8.29 -30.00
N LEU A 76 26.24 8.27 -29.50
CA LEU A 76 25.28 9.38 -29.64
C LEU A 76 25.71 10.63 -28.87
N THR A 77 26.22 10.44 -27.65
CA THR A 77 26.71 11.55 -26.81
C THR A 77 27.88 12.27 -27.47
N LEU A 78 28.82 11.51 -28.06
CA LEU A 78 29.98 12.08 -28.75
C LEU A 78 29.59 12.81 -30.06
N ARG A 79 28.45 12.47 -30.68
CA ARG A 79 27.92 13.18 -31.87
C ARG A 79 27.20 14.49 -31.50
N GLY A 80 26.89 14.69 -30.21
CA GLY A 80 26.13 15.85 -29.73
C GLY A 80 24.62 15.63 -29.73
N ASP A 81 24.15 14.41 -30.01
CA ASP A 81 22.74 14.08 -30.20
C ASP A 81 22.06 13.71 -28.86
N VAL A 82 22.06 14.65 -27.92
CA VAL A 82 21.59 14.45 -26.53
C VAL A 82 20.11 14.07 -26.45
N SER A 83 19.28 14.54 -27.39
CA SER A 83 17.86 14.18 -27.48
C SER A 83 17.63 12.72 -27.88
N GLU A 84 18.50 12.16 -28.72
CA GLU A 84 18.46 10.74 -29.10
C GLU A 84 18.94 9.85 -27.96
N VAL A 85 19.92 10.30 -27.16
CA VAL A 85 20.34 9.59 -25.93
C VAL A 85 19.18 9.44 -24.96
N LYS A 86 18.44 10.53 -24.70
CA LYS A 86 17.27 10.48 -23.81
C LYS A 86 16.20 9.51 -24.34
N SER A 87 15.90 9.59 -25.63
CA SER A 87 14.90 8.73 -26.27
C SER A 87 15.27 7.24 -26.22
N LEU A 88 16.55 6.92 -26.41
CA LEU A 88 17.08 5.56 -26.29
C LEU A 88 16.96 5.04 -24.85
N LEU A 89 17.35 5.84 -23.86
CA LEU A 89 17.27 5.45 -22.45
C LEU A 89 15.82 5.25 -22.00
N ASP A 90 14.91 6.15 -22.40
CA ASP A 90 13.48 6.01 -22.10
C ASP A 90 12.91 4.70 -22.70
N ALA A 91 13.26 4.37 -23.95
CA ALA A 91 12.81 3.14 -24.59
C ALA A 91 13.36 1.87 -23.92
N VAL A 92 14.64 1.88 -23.54
CA VAL A 92 15.28 0.76 -22.83
C VAL A 92 14.68 0.58 -21.44
N SER A 93 14.42 1.67 -20.71
CA SER A 93 13.78 1.64 -19.39
C SER A 93 12.37 1.06 -19.47
N VAL A 94 11.57 1.43 -20.48
CA VAL A 94 10.24 0.85 -20.70
C VAL A 94 10.33 -0.65 -21.03
N PHE A 95 11.29 -1.06 -21.86
CA PHE A 95 11.50 -2.48 -22.17
C PHE A 95 11.83 -3.31 -20.93
N PHE A 96 12.73 -2.83 -20.06
CA PHE A 96 13.06 -3.52 -18.80
C PHE A 96 11.93 -3.47 -17.77
N LEU A 97 11.15 -2.39 -17.73
CA LEU A 97 9.99 -2.29 -16.84
C LEU A 97 8.91 -3.31 -17.25
N ILE A 98 8.59 -3.39 -18.55
CA ILE A 98 7.64 -4.37 -19.08
C ILE A 98 8.19 -5.80 -18.92
N GLY A 99 9.48 -6.00 -19.22
CA GLY A 99 10.14 -7.29 -19.07
C GLY A 99 10.16 -7.77 -17.62
N SER A 100 10.54 -6.93 -16.66
CA SER A 100 10.56 -7.28 -15.23
C SER A 100 9.16 -7.53 -14.66
N ALA A 101 8.14 -6.82 -15.13
CA ALA A 101 6.76 -7.07 -14.75
C ALA A 101 6.27 -8.49 -15.13
N LEU A 102 6.78 -9.07 -16.22
CA LEU A 102 6.44 -10.44 -16.65
C LEU A 102 7.10 -11.52 -15.78
N PHE A 103 8.23 -11.23 -15.13
CA PHE A 103 8.96 -12.18 -14.28
C PHE A 103 8.76 -11.97 -12.78
N LEU A 104 8.12 -10.87 -12.37
CA LEU A 104 7.82 -10.55 -10.97
C LEU A 104 7.09 -11.69 -10.20
N PRO A 105 6.09 -12.38 -10.80
CA PRO A 105 5.42 -13.50 -10.14
C PRO A 105 6.35 -14.70 -9.90
N TYR A 106 7.29 -14.95 -10.82
CA TYR A 106 8.25 -16.05 -10.74
C TYR A 106 9.36 -15.77 -9.73
N ALA A 107 9.92 -14.55 -9.73
CA ALA A 107 10.90 -14.10 -8.74
C ALA A 107 10.35 -14.14 -7.31
N PHE A 108 9.08 -13.75 -7.12
CA PHE A 108 8.39 -13.82 -5.83
C PHE A 108 8.24 -15.28 -5.34
N ASN A 109 7.92 -16.21 -6.24
CA ASN A 109 7.83 -17.64 -5.88
C ASN A 109 9.20 -18.25 -5.52
N GLN A 110 10.29 -17.85 -6.18
CA GLN A 110 11.64 -18.32 -5.84
C GLN A 110 12.12 -17.74 -4.49
N LEU A 111 11.81 -16.47 -4.20
CA LEU A 111 12.10 -15.85 -2.90
C LEU A 111 11.37 -16.55 -1.74
N LYS A 112 10.12 -17.00 -1.96
CA LYS A 112 9.36 -17.80 -0.99
C LYS A 112 9.98 -19.17 -0.66
N THR A 113 10.80 -19.72 -1.56
CA THR A 113 11.52 -20.99 -1.32
C THR A 113 12.85 -20.81 -0.60
N LEU A 114 13.50 -19.65 -0.74
CA LEU A 114 14.77 -19.32 -0.07
C LEU A 114 14.57 -18.81 1.35
N PHE A 115 13.41 -18.22 1.63
CA PHE A 115 12.98 -17.79 2.96
C PHE A 115 11.75 -18.61 3.34
N PRO A 116 11.87 -19.67 4.17
CA PRO A 116 10.72 -20.42 4.67
C PRO A 116 9.98 -19.60 5.72
N TRP A 117 9.39 -18.49 5.29
CA TRP A 117 8.35 -17.79 6.04
C TRP A 117 7.11 -18.67 6.02
N GLY A 118 7.02 -19.61 6.96
CA GLY A 118 5.79 -20.38 7.11
C GLY A 118 5.85 -21.67 7.92
N ALA A 119 6.99 -22.34 8.05
CA ALA A 119 7.00 -23.63 8.75
C ALA A 119 6.72 -23.51 10.26
N ASN A 120 7.25 -22.46 10.91
CA ASN A 120 7.03 -22.20 12.34
C ASN A 120 5.75 -21.40 12.61
N ALA A 121 5.23 -20.68 11.61
CA ALA A 121 3.98 -19.92 11.74
C ALA A 121 2.76 -20.82 11.62
N ALA A 122 2.76 -21.81 10.71
CA ALA A 122 1.67 -22.76 10.57
C ALA A 122 1.52 -23.67 11.81
N ALA A 123 2.64 -24.08 12.43
CA ALA A 123 2.63 -24.86 13.67
C ALA A 123 2.13 -24.02 14.88
N ALA A 124 2.53 -22.75 14.96
CA ALA A 124 2.07 -21.84 16.00
C ALA A 124 0.57 -21.49 15.87
N ILE A 125 0.05 -21.36 14.65
CA ILE A 125 -1.38 -21.15 14.37
C ILE A 125 -2.20 -22.40 14.71
N ALA A 126 -1.70 -23.60 14.39
CA ALA A 126 -2.38 -24.86 14.73
C ALA A 126 -2.45 -25.11 16.25
N GLN A 127 -1.41 -24.72 17.01
CA GLN A 127 -1.42 -24.79 18.48
C GLN A 127 -2.31 -23.73 19.13
N ALA A 128 -2.42 -22.53 18.55
CA ALA A 128 -3.32 -21.48 19.03
C ALA A 128 -4.81 -21.82 18.82
N ASN A 129 -5.14 -22.50 17.73
CA ASN A 129 -6.52 -22.88 17.40
C ASN A 129 -7.07 -24.07 18.22
N ALA A 130 -6.22 -24.86 18.86
CA ALA A 130 -6.65 -26.00 19.68
C ALA A 130 -7.11 -25.59 21.11
N GLY A 131 -6.86 -24.35 21.53
CA GLY A 131 -7.17 -23.87 22.89
C GLY A 131 -8.35 -22.90 23.00
N ALA A 132 -8.94 -22.46 21.89
CA ALA A 132 -10.01 -21.47 21.88
C ALA A 132 -11.39 -22.11 22.10
N ALA A 133 -11.65 -22.57 23.33
CA ALA A 133 -13.01 -22.78 23.79
C ALA A 133 -13.71 -21.41 23.90
N LEU A 134 -14.90 -21.33 23.31
CA LEU A 134 -15.80 -20.18 23.22
C LEU A 134 -15.84 -19.33 24.51
N ALA A 135 -15.17 -18.17 24.48
CA ALA A 135 -15.34 -17.13 25.47
C ALA A 135 -16.56 -16.24 25.09
N PRO A 136 -17.36 -15.77 26.06
CA PRO A 136 -18.52 -14.90 25.82
C PRO A 136 -18.08 -13.53 25.27
N PRO A 137 -19.00 -12.75 24.64
CA PRO A 137 -18.63 -11.57 23.87
C PRO A 137 -18.03 -10.50 24.78
N LEU A 138 -16.72 -10.26 24.61
CA LEU A 138 -16.00 -9.15 25.19
C LEU A 138 -16.60 -7.83 24.66
N ALA A 139 -17.01 -6.96 25.58
CA ALA A 139 -17.21 -5.55 25.26
C ALA A 139 -15.88 -5.00 24.73
N LEU A 140 -15.92 -4.36 23.56
CA LEU A 140 -14.76 -3.68 22.98
C LEU A 140 -14.25 -2.61 23.95
N GLN A 141 -13.18 -2.93 24.67
CA GLN A 141 -12.14 -1.94 24.88
C GLN A 141 -11.41 -1.84 23.54
N SER A 142 -11.62 -0.72 22.84
CA SER A 142 -10.90 -0.40 21.61
C SER A 142 -9.40 -0.57 21.86
N GLY A 143 -8.73 -1.37 21.04
CA GLY A 143 -7.28 -1.65 21.12
C GLY A 143 -6.38 -0.46 20.74
N GLY A 144 -6.85 0.75 20.97
CA GLY A 144 -6.21 2.05 20.76
C GLY A 144 -7.17 3.13 21.25
N CYS A 145 -6.67 4.14 21.96
CA CYS A 145 -7.45 5.34 22.26
C CYS A 145 -7.63 6.11 20.94
N ALA A 146 -8.84 6.62 20.65
CA ALA A 146 -9.03 7.51 19.50
C ALA A 146 -8.03 8.68 19.58
N PRO A 147 -7.48 9.15 18.44
CA PRO A 147 -6.48 10.21 18.46
C PRO A 147 -7.07 11.50 19.04
N THR A 148 -6.35 12.14 19.96
CA THR A 148 -6.76 13.40 20.60
C THR A 148 -6.89 14.51 19.55
N ARG A 149 -5.99 14.51 18.55
CA ARG A 149 -6.00 15.46 17.43
C ARG A 149 -5.73 14.73 16.11
N LEU A 150 -6.45 15.11 15.07
CA LEU A 150 -6.25 14.61 13.71
C LEU A 150 -5.91 15.79 12.79
N VAL A 151 -4.71 15.74 12.22
CA VAL A 151 -4.17 16.81 11.36
C VAL A 151 -4.40 16.47 9.89
N ILE A 152 -4.90 17.43 9.12
CA ILE A 152 -4.97 17.34 7.67
C ILE A 152 -3.77 18.04 7.06
N GLY A 153 -2.83 17.25 6.54
CA GLY A 153 -1.70 17.74 5.75
C GLY A 153 -2.14 18.05 4.32
N ASN A 154 -2.39 19.32 4.03
CA ASN A 154 -2.92 19.75 2.74
C ASN A 154 -1.80 20.04 1.72
N LEU A 155 -1.58 19.09 0.82
CA LEU A 155 -0.70 19.18 -0.36
C LEU A 155 -1.47 19.46 -1.65
N SER A 156 -2.80 19.49 -1.58
CA SER A 156 -3.68 19.64 -2.74
C SER A 156 -3.88 21.10 -3.14
N SER A 157 -4.52 21.26 -4.29
CA SER A 157 -5.07 22.52 -4.80
C SER A 157 -6.25 23.09 -4.00
N VAL A 158 -6.82 22.36 -3.03
CA VAL A 158 -7.91 22.85 -2.17
C VAL A 158 -7.42 24.02 -1.32
N SER A 159 -8.12 25.15 -1.36
CA SER A 159 -7.76 26.36 -0.59
C SER A 159 -7.94 26.17 0.92
N ASP A 160 -7.19 26.93 1.72
CA ASP A 160 -7.28 26.85 3.19
C ASP A 160 -8.69 27.19 3.69
N GLY A 161 -9.35 28.15 3.06
CA GLY A 161 -10.74 28.51 3.38
C GLY A 161 -11.73 27.38 3.09
N ALA A 162 -11.60 26.70 1.94
CA ALA A 162 -12.46 25.57 1.60
C ALA A 162 -12.22 24.38 2.53
N LEU A 163 -10.95 24.07 2.84
CA LEU A 163 -10.61 23.03 3.79
C LEU A 163 -11.14 23.35 5.20
N SER A 164 -10.95 24.58 5.68
CA SER A 164 -11.45 25.01 6.98
C SER A 164 -12.98 24.89 7.09
N ALA A 165 -13.71 25.29 6.05
CA ALA A 165 -15.16 25.13 6.00
C ALA A 165 -15.59 23.65 6.04
N ALA A 166 -14.88 22.77 5.31
CA ALA A 166 -15.14 21.34 5.34
C ALA A 166 -14.84 20.74 6.73
N LEU A 167 -13.71 21.09 7.36
CA LEU A 167 -13.36 20.59 8.69
C LEU A 167 -14.32 21.07 9.77
N ALA A 168 -14.84 22.29 9.68
CA ALA A 168 -15.88 22.76 10.59
C ALA A 168 -17.16 21.89 10.49
N ALA A 169 -17.58 21.55 9.26
CA ALA A 169 -18.73 20.67 9.04
C ALA A 169 -18.45 19.22 9.51
N ILE A 170 -17.26 18.70 9.26
CA ILE A 170 -16.87 17.35 9.71
C ILE A 170 -16.74 17.30 11.23
N GLN A 171 -16.23 18.34 11.90
CA GLN A 171 -16.20 18.39 13.36
C GLN A 171 -17.62 18.36 13.96
N ILE A 172 -18.59 19.02 13.31
CA ILE A 172 -20.00 18.91 13.70
C ILE A 172 -20.50 17.48 13.51
N GLN A 173 -20.22 16.83 12.38
CA GLN A 173 -20.55 15.42 12.15
C GLN A 173 -19.97 14.51 13.24
N ILE A 174 -18.68 14.68 13.58
CA ILE A 174 -18.02 13.90 14.62
C ILE A 174 -18.74 14.06 15.96
N ASN A 175 -18.94 15.30 16.41
CA ASN A 175 -19.48 15.56 17.74
C ASN A 175 -20.97 15.21 17.85
N ARG A 176 -21.75 15.50 16.80
CA ARG A 176 -23.21 15.35 16.80
C ARG A 176 -23.63 13.92 16.47
N ASP A 177 -22.97 13.28 15.52
CA ASP A 177 -23.46 12.04 14.91
C ASP A 177 -22.57 10.84 15.22
N PHE A 178 -21.25 10.99 15.09
CA PHE A 178 -20.33 9.86 15.22
C PHE A 178 -20.02 9.51 16.68
N GLN A 179 -19.61 10.48 17.50
CA GLN A 179 -19.26 10.30 18.89
C GLN A 179 -20.39 9.65 19.70
N PRO A 180 -21.68 10.03 19.55
CA PRO A 180 -22.75 9.37 20.28
C PRO A 180 -23.00 7.91 19.89
N GLU A 181 -22.58 7.48 18.70
CA GLU A 181 -22.77 6.10 18.20
C GLU A 181 -21.53 5.21 18.46
N TRP A 182 -20.34 5.77 18.26
CA TRP A 182 -19.06 5.04 18.29
C TRP A 182 -18.16 5.40 19.48
N GLY A 183 -18.50 6.42 20.26
CA GLY A 183 -17.75 6.84 21.45
C GLY A 183 -16.43 7.57 21.16
N ALA A 184 -16.02 7.65 19.90
CA ALA A 184 -14.78 8.29 19.48
C ALA A 184 -15.00 9.76 19.06
N THR A 185 -14.02 10.61 19.37
CA THR A 185 -13.99 12.02 18.97
C THR A 185 -12.54 12.47 18.82
N THR A 186 -12.33 13.61 18.18
CA THR A 186 -11.01 14.24 18.00
C THR A 186 -11.17 15.73 17.75
N ILE A 187 -10.07 16.46 17.85
CA ILE A 187 -9.98 17.85 17.38
C ILE A 187 -9.33 17.86 15.99
N LEU A 188 -10.04 18.40 15.00
CA LEU A 188 -9.51 18.55 13.65
C LEU A 188 -8.63 19.80 13.53
N ALA A 189 -7.46 19.62 12.92
CA ALA A 189 -6.56 20.71 12.54
C ALA A 189 -6.15 20.56 11.07
N SER A 190 -5.76 21.65 10.43
CA SER A 190 -5.21 21.62 9.06
C SER A 190 -3.89 22.34 9.00
N GLN A 191 -2.98 21.82 8.17
CA GLN A 191 -1.71 22.46 7.86
C GLN A 191 -1.46 22.43 6.36
N ARG A 192 -1.22 23.61 5.76
CA ARG A 192 -0.72 23.69 4.38
C ARG A 192 0.70 23.14 4.31
N MET A 193 0.94 22.22 3.39
CA MET A 193 2.26 21.65 3.12
C MET A 193 2.72 22.08 1.73
N LYS A 194 4.02 22.31 1.56
CA LYS A 194 4.63 22.67 0.26
C LYS A 194 5.16 21.46 -0.50
N SER A 195 5.43 20.39 0.23
CA SER A 195 5.90 19.09 -0.25
C SER A 195 5.66 18.04 0.84
N PRO A 196 5.70 16.74 0.53
CA PRO A 196 5.59 15.65 1.50
C PRO A 196 6.52 15.85 2.71
N GLN A 197 7.71 16.40 2.49
CA GLN A 197 8.75 16.62 3.50
C GLN A 197 8.53 17.85 4.40
N SER A 198 7.44 18.59 4.20
CA SER A 198 7.12 19.73 5.06
C SER A 198 6.92 19.24 6.50
N PRO A 199 7.58 19.83 7.51
CA PRO A 199 7.42 19.39 8.89
C PRO A 199 5.98 19.63 9.34
N VAL A 200 5.32 18.58 9.84
CA VAL A 200 4.00 18.67 10.46
C VAL A 200 4.17 18.46 11.95
N GLN A 201 3.57 19.35 12.76
CA GLN A 201 3.63 19.23 14.22
C GLN A 201 2.69 18.13 14.68
N ILE A 202 3.23 16.92 14.87
CA ILE A 202 2.51 15.71 15.28
C ILE A 202 3.08 15.22 16.61
N ASP A 203 2.22 15.02 17.60
CA ASP A 203 2.54 14.24 18.79
C ASP A 203 2.29 12.76 18.49
N ALA A 204 3.36 11.99 18.29
CA ALA A 204 3.25 10.61 17.85
C ALA A 204 2.49 9.70 18.83
N ALA A 205 2.34 10.10 20.10
CA ALA A 205 1.63 9.31 21.09
C ALA A 205 0.11 9.53 21.06
N GLN A 206 -0.38 10.62 20.47
CA GLN A 206 -1.77 11.05 20.61
C GLN A 206 -2.44 11.49 19.31
N ASP A 207 -1.66 11.79 18.28
CA ASP A 207 -2.15 12.39 17.06
C ASP A 207 -2.28 11.38 15.92
N ALA A 208 -3.07 11.75 14.92
CA ALA A 208 -3.15 11.10 13.63
C ALA A 208 -3.01 12.13 12.50
N ILE A 209 -2.69 11.66 11.29
CA ILE A 209 -2.54 12.53 10.12
C ILE A 209 -3.25 11.98 8.88
N ILE A 210 -3.99 12.82 8.17
CA ILE A 210 -4.49 12.49 6.84
C ILE A 210 -3.85 13.44 5.83
N TYR A 211 -3.22 12.89 4.80
CA TYR A 211 -2.66 13.67 3.70
C TYR A 211 -3.73 13.88 2.62
N LEU A 212 -3.95 15.14 2.26
CA LEU A 212 -4.85 15.53 1.16
C LEU A 212 -4.00 16.00 -0.02
N GLY A 213 -4.01 15.25 -1.12
CA GLY A 213 -3.23 15.52 -2.34
C GLY A 213 -4.10 15.63 -3.59
N ASP A 214 -3.51 16.09 -4.69
CA ASP A 214 -4.24 16.20 -5.97
C ASP A 214 -4.27 14.87 -6.74
N LYS A 215 -3.14 14.13 -6.75
CA LYS A 215 -2.95 12.95 -7.60
C LYS A 215 -2.37 11.77 -6.83
N ALA A 216 -3.09 10.65 -6.80
CA ALA A 216 -2.69 9.47 -6.03
C ALA A 216 -1.42 8.78 -6.55
N GLN A 217 -1.17 8.84 -7.86
CA GLN A 217 -0.02 8.17 -8.50
C GLN A 217 1.09 9.14 -8.92
N ASP A 218 1.09 10.36 -8.36
CA ASP A 218 2.19 11.28 -8.59
C ASP A 218 3.50 10.72 -7.99
N PRO A 219 4.61 10.74 -8.74
CA PRO A 219 5.86 10.13 -8.30
C PRO A 219 6.54 10.87 -7.14
N SER A 220 6.22 12.15 -6.90
CA SER A 220 6.73 12.88 -5.73
C SER A 220 5.72 12.92 -4.60
N ASP A 221 4.48 13.29 -4.90
CA ASP A 221 3.48 13.68 -3.90
C ASP A 221 2.29 12.70 -3.84
N GLY A 222 2.36 11.59 -4.57
CA GLY A 222 1.39 10.50 -4.55
C GLY A 222 1.58 9.53 -3.39
N ILE A 223 0.84 8.43 -3.40
CA ILE A 223 0.75 7.46 -2.30
C ILE A 223 2.11 6.90 -1.91
N ASP A 224 2.90 6.44 -2.89
CA ASP A 224 4.17 5.77 -2.60
C ASP A 224 5.18 6.74 -1.97
N GLY A 225 5.27 7.97 -2.49
CA GLY A 225 6.12 9.03 -1.96
C GLY A 225 5.70 9.45 -0.55
N LEU A 226 4.40 9.67 -0.33
CA LEU A 226 3.86 10.07 0.97
C LEU A 226 3.94 8.96 2.01
N PHE A 227 3.65 7.72 1.63
CA PHE A 227 3.78 6.57 2.52
C PHE A 227 5.23 6.37 2.96
N GLY A 228 6.17 6.40 2.01
CA GLY A 228 7.61 6.31 2.31
C GLY A 228 8.06 7.44 3.24
N HIS A 229 7.61 8.66 2.99
CA HIS A 229 7.93 9.79 3.85
C HIS A 229 7.35 9.65 5.27
N HIS A 230 6.08 9.26 5.39
CA HIS A 230 5.41 9.06 6.66
C HIS A 230 6.11 7.99 7.50
N ALA A 231 6.43 6.84 6.89
CA ALA A 231 7.13 5.75 7.56
C ALA A 231 8.49 6.17 8.15
N LEU A 232 9.19 7.10 7.51
CA LEU A 232 10.50 7.61 7.97
C LEU A 232 10.38 8.71 9.03
N THR A 233 9.35 9.54 8.98
CA THR A 233 9.28 10.77 9.78
C THR A 233 8.28 10.73 10.92
N ASN A 234 7.23 9.92 10.79
CA ASN A 234 6.13 9.80 11.75
C ASN A 234 5.84 8.33 12.07
N PRO A 235 6.85 7.50 12.43
CA PRO A 235 6.62 6.08 12.68
C PRO A 235 5.62 5.88 13.84
N GLY A 236 4.68 4.96 13.65
CA GLY A 236 3.66 4.62 14.65
C GLY A 236 2.47 5.59 14.74
N VAL A 237 2.48 6.70 14.00
CA VAL A 237 1.36 7.63 13.91
C VAL A 237 0.26 7.02 13.02
N PRO A 238 -1.00 6.92 13.45
CA PRO A 238 -2.10 6.54 12.57
C PRO A 238 -2.26 7.52 11.41
N PHE A 239 -2.41 7.01 10.17
CA PHE A 239 -2.45 7.87 8.98
C PHE A 239 -3.45 7.46 7.90
N GLY A 240 -3.83 8.41 7.04
CA GLY A 240 -4.68 8.16 5.88
C GLY A 240 -4.33 9.04 4.69
N PHE A 241 -4.97 8.75 3.55
CA PHE A 241 -4.76 9.50 2.31
C PHE A 241 -6.07 9.81 1.61
N VAL A 242 -6.18 11.02 1.08
CA VAL A 242 -7.28 11.48 0.23
C VAL A 242 -6.67 12.13 -1.01
N PHE A 243 -7.07 11.70 -2.20
CA PHE A 243 -6.62 12.32 -3.45
C PHE A 243 -7.79 12.78 -4.31
N LEU A 244 -7.68 13.99 -4.85
CA LEU A 244 -8.76 14.60 -5.63
C LEU A 244 -9.06 13.83 -6.93
N ASP A 245 -8.05 13.28 -7.61
CA ASP A 245 -8.24 12.43 -8.79
C ASP A 245 -9.02 11.14 -8.48
N ALA A 246 -8.74 10.51 -7.34
CA ALA A 246 -9.46 9.35 -6.85
C ALA A 246 -10.90 9.69 -6.42
N CYS A 247 -11.14 10.90 -5.92
CA CYS A 247 -12.49 11.40 -5.65
C CYS A 247 -13.27 11.61 -6.96
N ALA A 248 -12.63 12.22 -7.97
CA ALA A 248 -13.20 12.46 -9.28
C ALA A 248 -13.59 11.16 -9.99
N GLN A 249 -12.78 10.11 -9.91
CA GLN A 249 -13.11 8.79 -10.46
C GLN A 249 -14.36 8.16 -9.82
N ARG A 250 -14.60 8.43 -8.53
CA ARG A 250 -15.81 7.99 -7.83
C ARG A 250 -17.02 8.90 -8.05
N ASN A 251 -16.83 10.06 -8.68
CA ASN A 251 -17.84 11.12 -8.77
C ASN A 251 -18.38 11.53 -7.39
N LEU A 252 -17.48 11.66 -6.40
CA LEU A 252 -17.80 12.11 -5.05
C LEU A 252 -17.03 13.39 -4.72
N ASP A 253 -17.66 14.26 -3.95
CA ASP A 253 -17.02 15.46 -3.42
C ASP A 253 -15.87 15.05 -2.49
N TRP A 254 -14.71 15.72 -2.59
CA TRP A 254 -13.55 15.37 -1.77
C TRP A 254 -13.80 15.49 -0.27
N SER A 255 -14.75 16.34 0.16
CA SER A 255 -15.15 16.44 1.56
C SER A 255 -15.87 15.19 2.07
N VAL A 256 -16.59 14.48 1.19
CA VAL A 256 -17.22 13.18 1.51
C VAL A 256 -16.14 12.15 1.77
N ILE A 257 -15.17 12.01 0.86
CA ILE A 257 -14.06 11.06 1.05
C ILE A 257 -13.18 11.45 2.25
N LEU A 258 -12.92 12.74 2.46
CA LEU A 258 -12.18 13.20 3.64
C LEU A 258 -12.89 12.82 4.94
N SER A 259 -14.20 13.06 5.03
CA SER A 259 -14.97 12.63 6.20
C SER A 259 -14.98 11.12 6.36
N HIS A 260 -15.05 10.35 5.27
CA HIS A 260 -14.96 8.89 5.28
C HIS A 260 -13.64 8.46 5.94
N GLU A 261 -12.48 8.94 5.46
CA GLU A 261 -11.18 8.57 6.05
C GLU A 261 -11.06 8.96 7.52
N ILE A 262 -11.57 10.14 7.89
CA ILE A 262 -11.54 10.62 9.28
C ILE A 262 -12.34 9.66 10.17
N LEU A 263 -13.57 9.32 9.79
CA LEU A 263 -14.42 8.45 10.60
C LEU A 263 -13.87 7.02 10.70
N GLU A 264 -13.30 6.49 9.61
CA GLU A 264 -12.62 5.18 9.62
C GLU A 264 -11.43 5.18 10.58
N LEU A 265 -10.60 6.21 10.51
CA LEU A 265 -9.44 6.34 11.39
C LEU A 265 -9.86 6.50 12.86
N LEU A 266 -10.97 7.19 13.15
CA LEU A 266 -11.48 7.30 14.52
C LEU A 266 -12.06 5.98 15.06
N ALA A 267 -12.68 5.17 14.20
CA ALA A 267 -13.23 3.87 14.60
C ALA A 267 -12.12 2.86 14.90
N ASP A 268 -11.09 2.83 14.06
CA ASP A 268 -9.99 1.87 14.15
C ASP A 268 -8.67 2.49 13.66
N PRO A 269 -7.95 3.26 14.51
CA PRO A 269 -6.77 4.01 14.10
C PRO A 269 -5.68 3.15 13.44
N ASN A 270 -5.53 1.91 13.91
CA ASN A 270 -4.52 0.97 13.43
C ASN A 270 -5.04 0.05 12.30
N ALA A 271 -6.32 0.15 11.95
CA ALA A 271 -7.00 -0.70 10.98
C ALA A 271 -6.91 -2.21 11.30
N ILE A 272 -6.75 -2.61 12.57
CA ILE A 272 -6.55 -4.03 12.98
C ILE A 272 -7.82 -4.69 13.55
N THR A 273 -8.85 -3.90 13.82
CA THR A 273 -10.07 -4.35 14.49
C THR A 273 -10.95 -5.13 13.51
N ARG A 274 -11.45 -6.26 13.98
CA ARG A 274 -12.35 -7.14 13.24
C ARG A 274 -13.60 -7.46 14.04
N VAL A 275 -14.70 -7.70 13.34
CA VAL A 275 -15.99 -8.08 13.92
C VAL A 275 -16.48 -9.37 13.29
N VAL A 276 -16.85 -10.34 14.13
CA VAL A 276 -17.40 -11.61 13.68
C VAL A 276 -18.82 -11.42 13.16
N GLY A 277 -19.11 -12.00 11.99
CA GLY A 277 -20.42 -11.94 11.35
C GLY A 277 -20.65 -13.13 10.42
N PRO A 278 -21.86 -13.29 9.89
CA PRO A 278 -22.21 -14.43 9.04
C PRO A 278 -21.42 -14.40 7.73
N ASP A 279 -21.06 -15.59 7.21
CA ASP A 279 -20.45 -15.71 5.88
C ASP A 279 -21.43 -15.19 4.79
N PRO A 280 -21.05 -14.16 4.00
CA PRO A 280 -21.91 -13.62 2.95
C PRO A 280 -22.30 -14.62 1.86
N LYS A 281 -21.46 -15.63 1.61
CA LYS A 281 -21.66 -16.64 0.55
C LYS A 281 -22.50 -17.81 1.03
N ASN A 282 -22.43 -18.14 2.32
CA ASN A 282 -23.17 -19.26 2.89
C ASN A 282 -23.57 -18.99 4.34
N PRO A 283 -24.83 -18.61 4.63
CA PRO A 283 -25.30 -18.36 5.99
C PRO A 283 -25.26 -19.57 6.94
N ARG A 284 -24.97 -20.78 6.43
CA ARG A 284 -24.79 -22.00 7.23
C ARG A 284 -23.32 -22.35 7.46
N ALA A 285 -22.38 -21.65 6.82
CA ALA A 285 -20.97 -21.79 7.10
C ALA A 285 -20.63 -21.14 8.45
N PRO A 286 -19.46 -21.46 9.04
CA PRO A 286 -18.96 -20.74 10.21
C PRO A 286 -18.91 -19.23 9.96
N ASP A 287 -19.04 -18.46 11.03
CA ASP A 287 -18.90 -17.01 10.96
C ASP A 287 -17.49 -16.61 10.47
N VAL A 288 -17.44 -15.48 9.78
CA VAL A 288 -16.24 -14.86 9.21
C VAL A 288 -15.90 -13.58 9.95
N SER A 289 -14.68 -13.08 9.77
CA SER A 289 -14.22 -11.85 10.42
C SER A 289 -14.26 -10.67 9.45
N PHE A 290 -15.21 -9.77 9.60
CA PHE A 290 -15.27 -8.50 8.87
C PHE A 290 -14.28 -7.50 9.42
N GLU A 291 -13.72 -6.66 8.57
CA GLU A 291 -12.93 -5.52 8.98
C GLU A 291 -13.85 -4.43 9.55
N LEU A 292 -13.45 -3.79 10.65
CA LEU A 292 -14.23 -2.68 11.21
C LEU A 292 -14.01 -1.42 10.36
N GLU A 293 -14.80 -1.32 9.29
CA GLU A 293 -14.80 -0.14 8.42
C GLU A 293 -16.20 0.46 8.38
N VAL A 294 -16.36 1.57 9.09
CA VAL A 294 -17.63 2.19 9.44
C VAL A 294 -18.25 2.99 8.29
N CYS A 295 -17.53 3.27 7.21
CA CYS A 295 -18.02 4.04 6.06
C CYS A 295 -18.07 3.21 4.78
N ASP A 296 -17.23 2.17 4.63
CA ASP A 296 -17.12 1.35 3.42
C ASP A 296 -18.47 0.78 2.92
N ALA A 297 -19.29 0.23 3.82
CA ALA A 297 -20.58 -0.38 3.46
C ALA A 297 -21.58 0.65 2.87
N THR A 298 -21.33 1.94 3.08
CA THR A 298 -22.12 3.07 2.62
C THR A 298 -21.29 4.07 1.81
N GLU A 299 -20.18 3.62 1.18
CA GLU A 299 -19.16 4.49 0.51
C GLU A 299 -19.76 5.57 -0.40
N MET A 300 -20.86 5.24 -1.09
CA MET A 300 -21.51 6.13 -2.07
C MET A 300 -22.66 6.99 -1.50
N ASP A 301 -23.05 6.78 -0.24
CA ASP A 301 -24.10 7.57 0.39
C ASP A 301 -23.48 8.74 1.17
N CYS A 302 -24.08 9.92 1.05
CA CYS A 302 -23.65 11.12 1.77
C CYS A 302 -24.85 11.91 2.29
N TYR A 303 -24.60 12.85 3.20
CA TYR A 303 -25.58 13.81 3.68
C TYR A 303 -24.93 15.18 3.91
N SER A 304 -25.75 16.21 4.10
CA SER A 304 -25.26 17.58 4.26
C SER A 304 -25.18 17.99 5.72
N VAL A 305 -24.05 18.64 6.07
CA VAL A 305 -23.89 19.43 7.28
C VAL A 305 -23.67 20.87 6.85
N GLY A 306 -24.72 21.70 6.97
CA GLY A 306 -24.74 23.00 6.32
C GLY A 306 -24.66 22.84 4.80
N THR A 307 -23.70 23.50 4.16
CA THR A 307 -23.47 23.43 2.70
C THR A 307 -22.45 22.36 2.29
N VAL A 308 -21.80 21.68 3.25
CA VAL A 308 -20.77 20.68 2.99
C VAL A 308 -21.41 19.29 3.01
N LYS A 309 -21.07 18.44 2.02
CA LYS A 309 -21.44 17.02 2.05
C LYS A 309 -20.39 16.21 2.80
N VAL A 310 -20.87 15.29 3.62
CA VAL A 310 -20.08 14.36 4.43
C VAL A 310 -20.58 12.92 4.23
N SER A 311 -19.73 11.94 4.52
CA SER A 311 -19.98 10.51 4.34
C SER A 311 -21.10 10.04 5.25
N ASN A 312 -21.95 9.14 4.74
CA ASN A 312 -22.71 8.24 5.59
C ASN A 312 -21.75 7.29 6.32
N PHE A 313 -22.21 6.72 7.42
CA PHE A 313 -21.49 5.68 8.16
C PHE A 313 -22.48 4.71 8.81
N VAL A 314 -22.06 3.47 8.98
CA VAL A 314 -22.80 2.42 9.67
C VAL A 314 -22.76 2.60 11.17
N THR A 315 -23.81 2.14 11.84
CA THR A 315 -23.92 2.15 13.30
C THR A 315 -23.45 0.82 13.88
N GLN A 316 -23.38 0.70 15.20
CA GLN A 316 -23.08 -0.60 15.83
C GLN A 316 -24.12 -1.67 15.46
N ARG A 317 -25.36 -1.26 15.15
CA ARG A 317 -26.44 -2.18 14.73
C ARG A 317 -26.13 -2.94 13.45
N TYR A 318 -25.37 -2.35 12.53
CA TYR A 318 -24.90 -2.99 11.32
C TYR A 318 -24.03 -4.22 11.60
N PHE A 319 -23.26 -4.17 12.68
CA PHE A 319 -22.41 -5.27 13.14
C PHE A 319 -23.13 -6.20 14.12
N GLY A 320 -24.47 -6.17 14.18
CA GLY A 320 -25.26 -6.98 15.10
C GLY A 320 -25.14 -6.58 16.58
N ARG A 321 -24.56 -5.40 16.87
CA ARG A 321 -24.34 -4.90 18.23
C ARG A 321 -25.42 -3.91 18.64
N ASN A 322 -25.58 -3.72 19.95
CA ASN A 322 -26.45 -2.68 20.49
C ASN A 322 -25.70 -1.34 20.49
N GLY A 323 -26.12 -0.44 19.61
CA GLY A 323 -25.66 0.96 19.56
C GLY A 323 -26.69 1.93 20.10
N ARG A 324 -26.42 3.23 19.93
CA ARG A 324 -27.39 4.29 20.27
C ARG A 324 -28.55 4.31 19.27
N SER A 325 -28.27 4.01 18.00
CA SER A 325 -29.26 3.93 16.93
C SER A 325 -29.76 2.51 16.70
N ALA A 326 -31.08 2.38 16.46
CA ALA A 326 -31.68 1.14 15.97
C ALA A 326 -31.56 0.97 14.43
N ALA A 327 -31.18 2.03 13.71
CA ALA A 327 -30.90 1.95 12.27
C ALA A 327 -29.47 1.45 12.04
N THR A 328 -29.20 0.79 10.91
CA THR A 328 -27.87 0.26 10.55
C THR A 328 -26.90 1.31 10.00
N ASN A 329 -27.38 2.50 9.65
CA ASN A 329 -26.56 3.63 9.21
C ASN A 329 -27.21 4.96 9.60
N ILE A 330 -26.41 6.03 9.68
CA ILE A 330 -26.89 7.33 10.17
C ILE A 330 -27.93 7.98 9.24
N CYS A 331 -27.82 7.76 7.92
CA CYS A 331 -28.82 8.22 6.95
C CYS A 331 -30.12 7.40 6.96
N ARG A 332 -30.21 6.33 7.78
CA ARG A 332 -31.37 5.43 7.90
C ARG A 332 -31.81 4.80 6.58
N LEU A 333 -30.87 4.62 5.66
CA LEU A 333 -31.13 4.01 4.36
C LEU A 333 -31.24 2.48 4.50
N PRO A 334 -31.99 1.77 3.64
CA PRO A 334 -32.11 0.32 3.71
C PRO A 334 -30.76 -0.40 3.61
N LEU A 335 -30.31 -1.04 4.68
CA LEU A 335 -29.05 -1.79 4.71
C LEU A 335 -29.19 -2.92 5.71
N ALA A 336 -29.03 -4.16 5.26
CA ALA A 336 -28.98 -5.30 6.16
C ALA A 336 -27.62 -5.34 6.90
N PRO A 337 -27.58 -5.86 8.14
CA PRO A 337 -26.32 -6.13 8.84
C PRO A 337 -25.34 -6.92 7.97
N PHE A 338 -24.04 -6.62 8.06
CA PHE A 338 -22.97 -7.31 7.32
C PHE A 338 -23.19 -7.40 5.80
N SER A 339 -23.78 -6.36 5.20
CA SER A 339 -23.99 -6.24 3.75
C SER A 339 -23.52 -4.87 3.23
N ALA A 340 -23.61 -4.62 1.94
CA ALA A 340 -23.20 -3.34 1.36
C ALA A 340 -24.36 -2.67 0.62
N ARG A 341 -24.48 -1.35 0.77
CA ARG A 341 -25.41 -0.52 0.00
C ARG A 341 -24.94 -0.39 -1.45
N PRO A 342 -25.80 0.09 -2.39
CA PRO A 342 -25.38 0.31 -3.75
C PRO A 342 -24.09 1.13 -3.86
N GLY A 343 -23.08 0.59 -4.54
CA GLY A 343 -21.75 1.16 -4.66
C GLY A 343 -20.87 1.05 -3.41
N GLY A 344 -21.40 0.67 -2.25
CA GLY A 344 -20.59 0.34 -1.07
C GLY A 344 -19.91 -1.03 -1.17
N TYR A 345 -19.10 -1.35 -0.19
CA TYR A 345 -18.46 -2.66 -0.05
C TYR A 345 -18.14 -2.98 1.42
N ALA A 346 -17.84 -4.24 1.73
CA ALA A 346 -17.31 -4.63 3.03
C ALA A 346 -16.18 -5.66 2.83
N GLN A 347 -15.12 -5.57 3.63
CA GLN A 347 -14.02 -6.53 3.58
C GLN A 347 -14.16 -7.54 4.71
N TYR A 348 -13.90 -8.81 4.41
CA TYR A 348 -13.94 -9.88 5.40
C TYR A 348 -12.89 -10.95 5.12
N HIS A 349 -12.52 -11.69 6.16
CA HIS A 349 -11.62 -12.83 6.08
C HIS A 349 -12.44 -14.12 6.03
N ASP A 350 -12.27 -14.92 4.97
CA ASP A 350 -12.84 -16.26 4.90
C ASP A 350 -12.23 -17.23 5.93
N SER A 351 -12.75 -18.45 5.98
CA SER A 351 -12.27 -19.49 6.91
C SER A 351 -10.80 -19.86 6.73
N ASP A 352 -10.23 -19.62 5.55
CA ASP A 352 -8.82 -19.89 5.23
C ASP A 352 -7.92 -18.67 5.51
N GLY A 353 -8.51 -17.58 6.02
CA GLY A 353 -7.84 -16.31 6.34
C GLY A 353 -7.66 -15.38 5.14
N GLY A 354 -8.17 -15.75 3.96
CA GLY A 354 -8.11 -14.97 2.75
C GLY A 354 -9.00 -13.72 2.82
N ILE A 355 -8.48 -12.58 2.35
CA ILE A 355 -9.24 -11.33 2.27
C ILE A 355 -10.20 -11.39 1.09
N GLN A 356 -11.49 -11.20 1.38
CA GLN A 356 -12.58 -11.16 0.43
C GLN A 356 -13.24 -9.77 0.45
N ILE A 357 -13.85 -9.40 -0.67
CA ILE A 357 -14.66 -8.18 -0.80
C ILE A 357 -16.10 -8.60 -1.06
N LEU A 358 -17.01 -8.10 -0.24
CA LEU A 358 -18.45 -8.14 -0.45
C LEU A 358 -18.89 -6.81 -1.05
N ASP A 359 -19.13 -6.77 -2.36
CA ASP A 359 -19.62 -5.57 -3.04
C ASP A 359 -21.15 -5.45 -2.93
N GLY A 360 -21.61 -4.20 -2.80
CA GLY A 360 -23.02 -3.88 -3.01
C GLY A 360 -23.39 -3.90 -4.49
N ASN A 361 -24.68 -3.76 -4.79
CA ASN A 361 -25.12 -3.62 -6.18
C ASN A 361 -24.56 -2.32 -6.80
N HIS A 362 -24.46 -2.24 -8.13
CA HIS A 362 -24.10 -0.98 -8.83
C HIS A 362 -22.70 -0.39 -8.53
N VAL A 363 -21.68 -1.22 -8.28
CA VAL A 363 -20.29 -0.74 -8.26
C VAL A 363 -19.86 -0.33 -9.67
N SER A 364 -19.44 0.93 -9.83
CA SER A 364 -19.03 1.50 -11.11
C SER A 364 -17.56 1.21 -11.44
N GLN A 365 -17.20 1.28 -12.73
CA GLN A 365 -15.79 1.15 -13.17
C GLN A 365 -14.90 2.25 -12.57
N GLY A 366 -15.44 3.45 -12.37
CA GLY A 366 -14.71 4.54 -11.72
C GLY A 366 -14.34 4.20 -10.26
N GLN A 367 -15.24 3.55 -9.52
CA GLN A 367 -14.93 3.09 -8.16
C GLN A 367 -13.87 2.00 -8.14
N LEU A 368 -13.95 1.02 -9.05
CA LEU A 368 -12.94 -0.03 -9.18
C LEU A 368 -11.58 0.56 -9.57
N GLY A 369 -11.55 1.50 -10.52
CA GLY A 369 -10.36 2.23 -10.93
C GLY A 369 -9.75 3.01 -9.77
N ALA A 370 -10.58 3.66 -8.97
CA ALA A 370 -10.12 4.45 -7.84
C ALA A 370 -9.64 3.57 -6.67
N ARG A 371 -10.21 2.37 -6.47
CA ARG A 371 -9.67 1.37 -5.53
C ARG A 371 -8.30 0.86 -6.01
N ALA A 372 -8.18 0.55 -7.30
CA ALA A 372 -6.91 0.12 -7.90
C ALA A 372 -5.83 1.21 -7.81
N MET A 373 -6.21 2.47 -8.06
CA MET A 373 -5.35 3.65 -7.95
C MET A 373 -4.82 3.85 -6.52
N MET A 374 -5.67 3.63 -5.50
CA MET A 374 -5.27 3.74 -4.09
C MET A 374 -4.41 2.55 -3.61
N GLY A 375 -4.37 1.46 -4.38
CA GLY A 375 -3.49 0.31 -4.18
C GLY A 375 -3.57 -0.31 -2.78
N LYS A 376 -2.48 -0.95 -2.35
CA LYS A 376 -2.33 -1.50 -0.99
C LYS A 376 -2.01 -0.42 0.06
N GLY A 377 -1.72 0.82 -0.36
CA GLY A 377 -1.15 1.89 0.48
C GLY A 377 -2.11 2.49 1.51
N ARG A 378 -3.43 2.32 1.38
CA ARG A 378 -4.40 2.95 2.30
C ARG A 378 -4.55 2.24 3.65
N ARG A 379 -4.63 0.90 3.64
CA ARG A 379 -5.00 0.10 4.83
C ARG A 379 -3.91 -0.89 5.23
N ASN A 380 -3.36 -1.62 4.27
CA ASN A 380 -2.32 -2.61 4.55
C ASN A 380 -1.04 -1.95 5.08
N ALA A 381 -0.76 -0.73 4.64
CA ALA A 381 0.33 0.09 5.14
C ALA A 381 0.18 0.44 6.63
N ARG A 382 -1.02 0.90 7.06
CA ARG A 382 -1.34 1.15 8.47
C ARG A 382 -1.21 -0.11 9.32
N ARG A 383 -1.79 -1.23 8.84
CA ARG A 383 -1.69 -2.53 9.53
C ARG A 383 -0.25 -2.99 9.67
N ALA A 384 0.54 -2.89 8.60
CA ALA A 384 1.94 -3.27 8.60
C ALA A 384 2.74 -2.41 9.58
N ALA A 385 2.47 -1.10 9.66
CA ALA A 385 3.09 -0.22 10.63
C ALA A 385 2.72 -0.59 12.09
N ALA A 386 1.45 -0.94 12.34
CA ALA A 386 0.98 -1.33 13.67
C ALA A 386 1.42 -2.73 14.13
N THR A 387 1.71 -3.63 13.19
CA THR A 387 2.14 -5.02 13.48
C THR A 387 3.65 -5.22 13.41
N ALA A 388 4.41 -4.19 13.02
CA ALA A 388 5.86 -4.22 13.05
C ALA A 388 6.36 -4.31 14.51
N PRO A 389 7.27 -5.24 14.85
CA PRO A 389 7.84 -5.31 16.18
C PRO A 389 8.55 -3.99 16.49
N ALA A 390 8.25 -3.39 17.64
CA ALA A 390 8.97 -2.23 18.13
C ALA A 390 10.47 -2.58 18.20
N GLU A 391 11.27 -1.95 17.33
CA GLU A 391 12.72 -2.03 17.45
C GLU A 391 13.08 -1.48 18.83
N LYS A 392 13.58 -2.35 19.72
CA LYS A 392 14.17 -1.91 20.98
C LYS A 392 15.31 -0.97 20.59
N GLN A 393 15.11 0.34 20.72
CA GLN A 393 16.21 1.27 20.82
C GLN A 393 17.02 0.85 22.05
N THR A 394 18.10 0.11 21.82
CA THR A 394 19.21 0.04 22.76
C THR A 394 19.70 1.47 22.90
N LEU A 395 19.35 2.10 24.02
CA LEU A 395 20.08 3.25 24.54
C LEU A 395 21.54 2.81 24.63
N GLY A 396 22.34 3.25 23.65
CA GLY A 396 23.78 3.17 23.73
C GLY A 396 24.23 4.14 24.81
N GLU A 397 24.65 3.61 25.95
CA GLU A 397 25.60 4.29 26.82
C GLU A 397 26.84 4.64 25.99
N VAL A 398 27.11 5.92 25.81
CA VAL A 398 28.46 6.42 25.54
C VAL A 398 28.66 7.65 26.41
N LEU A 399 29.39 7.42 27.50
CA LEU A 399 30.24 8.40 28.17
C LEU A 399 31.40 8.81 27.26
#